data_AF-A0A954ZNZ5-F1
#
_entry.id   AF-A0A954ZNZ5-F1
#
_cell.length_a   1.000
_cell.length_b   1.000
_cell.length_c   1.000
_cell.angle_alpha   90.00
_cell.angle_beta   90.00
_cell.angle_gamma   90.00
#
_symmetry.space_group_name_H-M   'P 1'
#
loop_
_entity.id
_entity.type
_entity.pdbx_description
1 polymer ?
#
loop_
_entity_poly.entity_id
_entity_poly.type
_entity_poly.pdbx_seq_one_letter_code
_entity_poly.pdbx_strand_id
1 'polypeptide(L)'
;FRIAALNDLRKRARREHFAYLNKLRRKLRQDRDPRTNQLAKQLQQLYDRSSRSDPDFDAHREDVPTAVVELFDQSTQLYQSCLDLLERSFQLWMTAKEMATDEGRTRTLDTREKLIGEVETSVHRLHDTFDRIYSAQAGATEIDTAENAELRAELERGLDVARQVEARMESLEKELRFKERA
;
A
#
# COMPACT_ATOMS: atom_id res chain seq x y z
N PHE A 1 30.35 15.34 4.16
CA PHE A 1 30.25 14.35 3.07
C PHE A 1 29.13 13.31 3.26
N ARG A 2 29.06 12.59 4.39
CA ARG A 2 28.00 11.57 4.66
C ARG A 2 26.56 12.11 4.59
N ILE A 3 26.28 13.28 5.17
CA ILE A 3 24.93 13.90 5.19
C ILE A 3 24.46 14.29 3.78
N ALA A 4 25.35 14.85 2.94
CA ALA A 4 25.02 15.24 1.58
C ALA A 4 24.66 14.02 0.70
N ALA A 5 25.42 12.91 0.83
CA ALA A 5 25.15 11.68 0.11
C ALA A 5 23.80 11.03 0.53
N LEU A 6 23.47 11.05 1.83
CA LEU A 6 22.18 10.57 2.34
C LEU A 6 21.01 11.41 1.83
N ASN A 7 21.17 12.73 1.78
CA ASN A 7 20.16 13.64 1.24
C ASN A 7 19.92 13.41 -0.26
N ASP A 8 20.98 13.16 -1.03
CA ASP A 8 20.85 12.87 -2.47
C ASP A 8 20.18 11.53 -2.74
N LEU A 9 20.49 10.48 -1.96
CA LEU A 9 19.82 9.18 -2.03
C LEU A 9 18.32 9.32 -1.74
N ARG A 10 17.93 10.03 -0.67
CA ARG A 10 16.52 10.30 -0.35
C ARG A 10 15.80 11.07 -1.44
N LYS A 11 16.43 12.12 -1.99
CA LYS A 11 15.87 12.88 -3.12
C LYS A 11 15.66 12.00 -4.35
N ARG A 12 16.53 11.01 -4.59
CA ARG A 12 16.36 10.04 -5.69
C ARG A 12 15.21 9.08 -5.40
N ALA A 13 15.21 8.43 -4.24
CA ALA A 13 14.15 7.52 -3.82
C ALA A 13 12.76 8.19 -3.87
N ARG A 14 12.66 9.44 -3.39
CA ARG A 14 11.42 10.22 -3.46
C ARG A 14 10.99 10.49 -4.90
N ARG A 15 11.92 10.84 -5.79
CA ARG A 15 11.64 11.06 -7.21
C ARG A 15 11.17 9.78 -7.90
N GLU A 16 11.83 8.66 -7.65
CA GLU A 16 11.46 7.35 -8.16
C GLU A 16 10.07 6.94 -7.68
N HIS A 17 9.80 7.15 -6.40
CA HIS A 17 8.51 6.85 -5.80
C HIS A 17 7.37 7.69 -6.42
N PHE A 18 7.58 9.00 -6.58
CA PHE A 18 6.60 9.86 -7.28
C PHE A 18 6.41 9.46 -8.74
N ALA A 19 7.48 9.07 -9.44
CA ALA A 19 7.37 8.59 -10.81
C ALA A 19 6.52 7.31 -10.88
N TYR A 20 6.73 6.39 -9.95
CA TYR A 20 5.92 5.17 -9.79
C TYR A 20 4.44 5.50 -9.54
N LEU A 21 4.12 6.31 -8.53
CA LEU A 21 2.74 6.72 -8.22
C LEU A 21 2.05 7.39 -9.41
N ASN A 22 2.75 8.28 -10.11
CA ASN A 22 2.21 8.93 -11.31
C ASN A 22 1.91 7.92 -12.42
N LYS A 23 2.79 6.93 -12.62
CA LYS A 23 2.57 5.84 -13.58
C LYS A 23 1.36 4.99 -13.17
N LEU A 24 1.27 4.58 -11.92
CA LEU A 24 0.15 3.79 -11.39
C LEU A 24 -1.17 4.55 -11.57
N ARG A 25 -1.24 5.82 -11.17
CA ARG A 25 -2.44 6.66 -11.34
C ARG A 25 -2.86 6.82 -12.80
N ARG A 26 -1.90 6.92 -13.73
CA ARG A 26 -2.20 6.95 -15.17
C ARG A 26 -2.80 5.63 -15.67
N LYS A 27 -2.34 4.48 -15.16
CA LYS A 27 -2.94 3.17 -15.45
C LYS A 27 -4.37 3.11 -14.90
N LEU A 28 -4.55 3.40 -13.61
CA LEU A 28 -5.84 3.30 -12.91
C LEU A 28 -6.94 4.15 -13.55
N ARG A 29 -6.61 5.32 -14.12
CA ARG A 29 -7.60 6.12 -14.87
C ARG A 29 -8.27 5.38 -16.04
N GLN A 30 -7.68 4.30 -16.54
CA GLN A 30 -8.22 3.55 -17.66
C GLN A 30 -9.33 2.59 -17.23
N ASP A 31 -9.35 2.17 -15.96
CA ASP A 31 -10.30 1.17 -15.46
C ASP A 31 -11.73 1.71 -15.22
N ARG A 32 -11.88 3.04 -15.30
CA ARG A 32 -13.12 3.81 -15.09
C ARG A 32 -13.75 3.64 -13.70
N ASP A 33 -13.01 3.13 -12.72
CA ASP A 33 -13.42 3.13 -11.32
C ASP A 33 -12.82 4.36 -10.61
N PRO A 34 -13.64 5.34 -10.16
CA PRO A 34 -13.12 6.54 -9.51
C PRO A 34 -12.40 6.23 -8.19
N ARG A 35 -12.72 5.11 -7.52
CA ARG A 35 -12.15 4.74 -6.21
C ARG A 35 -10.66 4.44 -6.32
N THR A 36 -10.23 3.73 -7.36
CA THR A 36 -8.83 3.31 -7.50
C THR A 36 -7.88 4.51 -7.62
N ASN A 37 -8.26 5.54 -8.39
CA ASN A 37 -7.50 6.78 -8.51
C ASN A 37 -7.55 7.62 -7.23
N GLN A 38 -8.68 7.62 -6.51
CA GLN A 38 -8.81 8.30 -5.23
C GLN A 38 -7.91 7.65 -4.16
N LEU A 39 -7.87 6.32 -4.08
CA LEU A 39 -6.99 5.56 -3.18
C LEU A 39 -5.52 5.82 -3.48
N ALA A 40 -5.14 5.78 -4.76
CA ALA A 40 -3.77 6.12 -5.17
C ALA A 40 -3.38 7.57 -4.82
N LYS A 41 -4.35 8.51 -4.82
CA LYS A 41 -4.13 9.88 -4.36
C LYS A 41 -3.97 9.96 -2.84
N GLN A 42 -4.76 9.21 -2.07
CA GLN A 42 -4.62 9.14 -0.61
C GLN A 42 -3.27 8.54 -0.21
N LEU A 43 -2.85 7.46 -0.87
CA LEU A 43 -1.51 6.87 -0.69
C LEU A 43 -0.40 7.90 -0.99
N GLN A 44 -0.52 8.67 -2.07
CA GLN A 44 0.41 9.76 -2.34
C GLN A 44 0.47 10.78 -1.19
N GLN A 45 -0.68 11.17 -0.64
CA GLN A 45 -0.74 12.11 0.49
C GLN A 45 -0.12 11.52 1.76
N LEU A 46 -0.36 10.25 2.05
CA LEU A 46 0.25 9.51 3.17
C LEU A 46 1.77 9.49 3.04
N TYR A 47 2.30 9.18 1.86
CA TYR A 47 3.73 9.21 1.58
C TYR A 47 4.34 10.61 1.72
N ASP A 48 3.63 11.63 1.24
CA ASP A 48 4.07 13.02 1.39
C ASP A 48 4.11 13.49 2.85
N ARG A 49 3.25 12.92 3.69
CA ARG A 49 3.20 13.19 5.12
C ARG A 49 4.32 12.44 5.86
N SER A 50 4.48 11.14 5.58
CA SER A 50 5.50 10.28 6.20
C SER A 50 6.92 10.71 5.84
N SER A 51 7.17 11.06 4.58
CA SER A 51 8.49 11.50 4.12
C SER A 51 8.97 12.83 4.70
N ARG A 52 8.07 13.64 5.27
CA ARG A 52 8.42 14.88 5.99
C ARG A 52 8.80 14.63 7.44
N SER A 53 8.49 13.45 7.96
CA SER A 53 8.48 13.14 9.38
C SER A 53 9.22 11.85 9.71
N ASP A 54 10.01 11.37 8.74
CA ASP A 54 10.87 10.20 8.82
C ASP A 54 11.75 10.31 10.10
N PRO A 55 11.52 9.45 11.12
CA PRO A 55 12.22 9.53 12.40
C PRO A 55 13.73 9.33 12.24
N ASP A 56 14.20 8.68 11.16
CA ASP A 56 15.62 8.52 10.84
C ASP A 56 16.30 9.82 10.34
N PHE A 57 15.56 10.92 10.17
CA PHE A 57 16.14 12.18 9.70
C PHE A 57 16.70 13.04 10.83
N ASP A 58 16.13 12.96 12.02
CA ASP A 58 16.63 13.75 13.14
C ASP A 58 17.69 12.95 13.89
N ALA A 59 18.94 13.09 13.45
CA ALA A 59 20.14 12.51 14.07
C ALA A 59 20.34 12.93 15.55
N HIS A 60 19.40 13.70 16.11
CA HIS A 60 19.34 14.19 17.48
C HIS A 60 18.13 13.68 18.27
N ARG A 61 17.25 12.85 17.71
CA ARG A 61 16.17 12.22 18.48
C ARG A 61 16.66 10.89 19.06
N GLU A 62 17.55 10.97 20.05
CA GLU A 62 17.93 9.81 20.87
C GLU A 62 16.75 9.22 21.69
N ASP A 63 15.60 9.92 21.72
CA ASP A 63 14.43 9.59 22.53
C ASP A 63 13.20 9.07 21.75
N VAL A 64 13.32 8.66 20.48
CA VAL A 64 12.16 8.04 19.80
C VAL A 64 11.88 6.66 20.40
N PRO A 65 10.70 6.41 20.97
CA PRO A 65 10.38 5.08 21.50
C PRO A 65 10.45 4.01 20.41
N THR A 66 11.04 2.85 20.70
CA THR A 66 11.12 1.70 19.76
C THR A 66 9.76 1.36 19.15
N ALA A 67 8.69 1.44 19.94
CA ALA A 67 7.33 1.19 19.49
C ALA A 67 6.87 2.11 18.34
N VAL A 68 7.37 3.36 18.29
CA VAL A 68 7.08 4.31 17.20
C VAL A 68 7.82 3.91 15.92
N VAL A 69 9.07 3.48 16.04
CA VAL A 69 9.90 3.03 14.90
C VAL A 69 9.28 1.78 14.27
N GLU A 70 8.95 0.78 15.08
CA GLU A 70 8.31 -0.46 14.61
C GLU A 70 6.97 -0.18 13.91
N LEU A 71 6.16 0.72 14.47
CA LEU A 71 4.88 1.08 13.88
C LEU A 71 5.05 1.82 12.55
N PHE A 72 6.08 2.65 12.42
CA PHE A 72 6.42 3.33 11.16
C PHE A 72 6.87 2.34 10.07
N ASP A 73 7.71 1.37 10.42
CA ASP A 73 8.16 0.31 9.50
C ASP A 73 6.99 -0.53 9.00
N GLN A 74 6.10 -0.94 9.90
CA GLN A 74 4.91 -1.71 9.54
C GLN A 74 3.93 -0.91 8.67
N SER A 75 3.72 0.37 9.00
CA SER A 75 2.93 1.27 8.17
C SER A 75 3.52 1.40 6.77
N THR A 76 4.85 1.40 6.64
CA THR A 76 5.54 1.43 5.35
C THR A 76 5.33 0.14 4.56
N GLN A 77 5.29 -1.03 5.22
CA GLN A 77 4.99 -2.31 4.56
C GLN A 77 3.53 -2.37 4.07
N LEU A 78 2.57 -1.96 4.90
CA LEU A 78 1.16 -1.92 4.50
C LEU A 78 0.93 -0.92 3.37
N TYR A 79 1.62 0.22 3.41
CA TYR A 79 1.62 1.19 2.32
C TYR A 79 2.08 0.57 1.00
N GLN A 80 3.19 -0.17 1.00
CA GLN A 80 3.68 -0.87 -0.20
C GLN A 80 2.67 -1.92 -0.68
N SER A 81 2.11 -2.72 0.24
CA SER A 81 1.07 -3.70 -0.07
C SER A 81 -0.14 -3.06 -0.76
N CYS A 82 -0.62 -1.90 -0.27
CA CYS A 82 -1.72 -1.18 -0.90
C CYS A 82 -1.43 -0.76 -2.36
N LEU A 83 -0.19 -0.34 -2.65
CA LEU A 83 0.22 0.01 -4.01
C LEU A 83 0.20 -1.21 -4.93
N ASP A 84 0.72 -2.33 -4.45
CA ASP A 84 0.75 -3.56 -5.22
C ASP A 84 -0.66 -4.10 -5.47
N LEU A 85 -1.55 -4.08 -4.45
CA LEU A 85 -2.95 -4.47 -4.59
C LEU A 85 -3.71 -3.59 -5.59
N LEU A 86 -3.43 -2.28 -5.65
CA LEU A 86 -3.99 -1.41 -6.68
C LEU A 86 -3.47 -1.78 -8.08
N GLU A 87 -2.18 -2.09 -8.23
CA GLU A 87 -1.64 -2.56 -9.51
C GLU A 87 -2.27 -3.88 -9.96
N ARG A 88 -2.52 -4.80 -9.02
CA ARG A 88 -3.20 -6.08 -9.28
C ARG A 88 -4.68 -5.91 -9.59
N SER A 89 -5.36 -4.95 -8.94
CA SER A 89 -6.74 -4.60 -9.27
C SER A 89 -6.87 -4.13 -10.73
N PHE A 90 -5.86 -3.43 -11.24
CA PHE A 90 -5.79 -3.02 -12.64
C PHE A 90 -5.54 -4.21 -13.58
N GLN A 91 -4.64 -5.13 -13.20
CA GLN A 91 -4.39 -6.35 -13.95
C GLN A 91 -5.65 -7.20 -14.07
N LEU A 92 -6.39 -7.42 -12.97
CA LEU A 92 -7.67 -8.13 -12.99
C LEU A 92 -8.68 -7.47 -13.92
N TRP A 93 -8.75 -6.14 -13.93
CA TRP A 93 -9.62 -5.42 -14.87
C TRP A 93 -9.22 -5.67 -16.33
N MET A 94 -7.92 -5.63 -16.65
CA MET A 94 -7.43 -5.95 -17.99
C MET A 94 -7.76 -7.39 -18.37
N THR A 95 -7.47 -8.35 -17.49
CA THR A 95 -7.79 -9.76 -17.67
C THR A 95 -9.27 -9.98 -17.92
N ALA A 96 -10.15 -9.34 -17.14
CA ALA A 96 -11.60 -9.46 -17.31
C ALA A 96 -12.09 -8.98 -18.69
N LYS A 97 -11.39 -8.03 -19.32
CA LYS A 97 -11.69 -7.57 -20.69
C LYS A 97 -11.30 -8.59 -21.75
N GLU A 98 -10.26 -9.36 -21.51
CA GLU A 98 -9.74 -10.39 -22.44
C GLU A 98 -10.48 -11.73 -22.30
N MET A 99 -11.23 -11.93 -21.20
CA MET A 99 -12.00 -13.14 -20.98
C MET A 99 -13.15 -13.32 -21.98
N ALA A 100 -13.24 -14.53 -22.54
CA ALA A 100 -14.26 -14.94 -23.50
C ALA A 100 -15.59 -15.35 -22.88
N THR A 101 -15.61 -15.75 -21.60
CA THR A 101 -16.83 -16.19 -20.91
C THR A 101 -17.29 -15.16 -19.89
N ASP A 102 -18.60 -14.91 -19.85
CA ASP A 102 -19.20 -13.98 -18.89
C ASP A 102 -19.00 -14.46 -17.44
N GLU A 103 -19.10 -15.77 -17.19
CA GLU A 103 -18.85 -16.35 -15.86
C GLU A 103 -17.40 -16.13 -15.39
N GLY A 104 -16.43 -16.23 -16.29
CA GLY A 104 -15.02 -15.93 -16.00
C GLY A 104 -14.83 -14.45 -15.69
N ARG A 105 -15.39 -13.59 -16.55
CA ARG A 105 -15.34 -12.13 -16.38
C ARG A 105 -15.92 -11.69 -15.05
N THR A 106 -17.11 -12.17 -14.68
CA THR A 106 -17.77 -11.84 -13.41
C THR A 106 -16.90 -12.23 -12.22
N ARG A 107 -16.40 -13.48 -12.17
CA ARG A 107 -15.53 -13.93 -11.06
C ARG A 107 -14.26 -13.10 -10.92
N THR A 108 -13.66 -12.68 -12.04
CA THR A 108 -12.47 -11.82 -12.04
C THR A 108 -12.80 -10.42 -11.52
N LEU A 109 -13.92 -9.84 -11.93
CA LEU A 109 -14.38 -8.54 -11.44
C LEU A 109 -14.76 -8.57 -9.96
N ASP A 110 -15.38 -9.65 -9.48
CA ASP A 110 -15.69 -9.83 -8.05
C ASP A 110 -14.41 -9.90 -7.21
N THR A 111 -13.37 -10.54 -7.74
CA THR A 111 -12.05 -10.59 -7.10
C THR A 111 -11.42 -9.19 -7.04
N ARG A 112 -11.53 -8.42 -8.13
CA ARG A 112 -11.10 -7.02 -8.16
C ARG A 112 -11.85 -6.16 -7.15
N GLU A 113 -13.16 -6.36 -6.99
CA GLU A 113 -13.97 -5.60 -6.04
C GLU A 113 -13.52 -5.83 -4.60
N LYS A 114 -13.31 -7.09 -4.21
CA LYS A 114 -12.77 -7.44 -2.89
C LYS A 114 -11.43 -6.76 -2.64
N LEU A 115 -10.56 -6.76 -3.64
CA LEU A 115 -9.26 -6.09 -3.55
C LEU A 115 -9.36 -4.60 -3.32
N ILE A 116 -10.26 -3.92 -4.03
CA ILE A 116 -10.46 -2.48 -3.84
C ILE A 116 -10.95 -2.20 -2.42
N GLY A 117 -11.90 -2.99 -1.89
CA GLY A 117 -12.38 -2.85 -0.52
C GLY A 117 -11.29 -3.07 0.55
N GLU A 118 -10.36 -3.99 0.30
CA GLU A 118 -9.23 -4.23 1.20
C GLU A 118 -8.21 -3.08 1.18
N VAL A 119 -7.97 -2.48 0.01
CA VAL A 119 -7.17 -1.26 -0.11
C VAL A 119 -7.86 -0.09 0.60
N GLU A 120 -9.18 0.07 0.45
CA GLU A 120 -9.94 1.12 1.15
C GLU A 120 -9.77 0.99 2.68
N THR A 121 -9.95 -0.21 3.21
CA THR A 121 -9.80 -0.50 4.64
C THR A 121 -8.37 -0.23 5.10
N SER A 122 -7.37 -0.68 4.34
CA SER A 122 -5.96 -0.50 4.66
C SER A 122 -5.52 0.97 4.61
N VAL A 123 -6.02 1.75 3.65
CA VAL A 123 -5.72 3.18 3.54
C VAL A 123 -6.29 3.97 4.72
N HIS A 124 -7.53 3.67 5.16
CA HIS A 124 -8.08 4.26 6.37
C HIS A 124 -7.20 3.96 7.60
N ARG A 125 -6.79 2.70 7.77
CA ARG A 125 -5.89 2.30 8.88
C ARG A 125 -4.54 3.00 8.82
N LEU A 126 -3.98 3.20 7.63
CA LEU A 126 -2.73 3.96 7.47
C LEU A 126 -2.91 5.40 7.93
N HIS A 127 -4.03 6.06 7.60
CA HIS A 127 -4.34 7.40 8.11
C HIS A 127 -4.33 7.44 9.63
N ASP A 128 -5.08 6.54 10.28
CA ASP A 128 -5.17 6.48 11.74
C ASP A 128 -3.82 6.20 12.39
N THR A 129 -3.05 5.27 11.81
CA THR A 129 -1.74 4.88 12.33
C THR A 129 -0.74 6.03 12.25
N PHE A 130 -0.70 6.73 11.11
CA PHE A 130 0.15 7.90 10.97
C PHE A 130 -0.28 9.03 11.91
N ASP A 131 -1.58 9.29 12.08
CA ASP A 131 -2.08 10.28 13.06
C ASP A 131 -1.60 9.98 14.48
N ARG A 132 -1.60 8.71 14.89
CA ARG A 132 -1.08 8.26 16.19
C ARG A 132 0.43 8.45 16.30
N ILE A 133 1.20 8.06 15.28
CA ILE A 133 2.65 8.28 15.24
C ILE A 133 2.97 9.76 15.44
N TYR A 134 2.25 10.67 14.77
CA TYR A 134 2.45 12.11 14.93
C TYR A 134 2.06 12.63 16.31
N SER A 135 0.97 12.12 16.87
CA SER A 135 0.52 12.49 18.21
C SER A 135 1.52 12.06 19.28
N ALA A 136 2.09 10.85 19.12
CA ALA A 136 3.15 10.34 19.99
C ALA A 136 4.46 11.12 19.85
N GLN A 137 4.89 11.44 18.63
CA GLN A 137 6.07 12.27 18.38
C GLN A 137 5.93 13.70 18.94
N ALA A 138 4.70 14.19 19.10
CA ALA A 138 4.41 15.49 19.70
C ALA A 138 4.29 15.43 21.24
N GLY A 139 4.48 14.26 21.86
CA GLY A 139 4.30 14.05 23.30
C GLY A 139 2.85 14.15 23.78
N ALA A 140 1.88 14.10 22.86
CA ALA A 140 0.46 14.23 23.16
C ALA A 140 -0.21 12.88 23.52
N THR A 141 0.43 11.76 23.21
CA THR A 141 -0.11 10.41 23.44
C THR A 141 1.04 9.43 23.64
N GLU A 142 0.95 8.56 24.66
CA GLU A 142 1.86 7.43 24.78
C GLU A 142 1.36 6.28 23.91
N ILE A 143 2.26 5.63 23.16
CA ILE A 143 1.90 4.41 22.42
C ILE A 143 1.99 3.24 23.40
N ASP A 144 0.84 2.72 23.83
CA ASP A 144 0.79 1.51 24.66
C ASP A 144 1.13 0.27 23.82
N THR A 145 1.88 -0.64 24.42
CA THR A 145 2.27 -1.95 23.90
C THR A 145 1.08 -2.84 23.53
N ALA A 146 -0.03 -2.78 24.29
CA ALA A 146 -1.24 -3.56 24.00
C ALA A 146 -1.95 -3.07 22.74
N GLU A 147 -2.03 -1.75 22.58
CA GLU A 147 -2.65 -1.12 21.41
C GLU A 147 -1.75 -1.27 20.16
N ASN A 148 -0.43 -1.31 20.34
CA ASN A 148 0.53 -1.67 19.30
C ASN A 148 0.34 -3.13 18.83
N ALA A 149 0.02 -4.06 19.74
CA ALA A 149 -0.25 -5.45 19.39
C ALA A 149 -1.53 -5.64 18.57
N GLU A 150 -2.57 -4.83 18.82
CA GLU A 150 -3.80 -4.86 18.02
C GLU A 150 -3.54 -4.34 16.59
N LEU A 151 -2.79 -3.23 16.46
CA LEU A 151 -2.36 -2.72 15.16
C LEU A 151 -1.51 -3.75 14.41
N ARG A 152 -0.60 -4.46 15.10
CA ARG A 152 0.18 -5.56 14.51
C ARG A 152 -0.70 -6.70 13.99
N ALA A 153 -1.64 -7.18 14.80
CA ALA A 153 -2.56 -8.24 14.39
C ALA A 153 -3.42 -7.80 13.19
N GLU A 154 -3.77 -6.52 13.12
CA GLU A 154 -4.56 -5.95 12.03
C GLU A 154 -3.75 -5.74 10.74
N LEU A 155 -2.48 -5.36 10.87
CA LEU A 155 -1.49 -5.32 9.78
C LEU A 155 -1.22 -6.72 9.22
N GLU A 156 -1.04 -7.72 10.09
CA GLU A 156 -0.83 -9.11 9.70
C GLU A 156 -2.03 -9.66 8.90
N ARG A 157 -3.26 -9.35 9.34
CA ARG A 157 -4.48 -9.65 8.56
C ARG A 157 -4.46 -9.01 7.18
N GLY A 158 -4.06 -7.73 7.06
CA GLY A 158 -3.95 -7.05 5.76
C GLY A 158 -2.89 -7.67 4.84
N LEU A 159 -1.75 -8.09 5.41
CA LEU A 159 -0.69 -8.80 4.68
C LEU A 159 -1.10 -10.22 4.28
N ASP A 160 -1.90 -10.92 5.09
CA ASP A 160 -2.47 -12.22 4.75
C ASP A 160 -3.44 -12.13 3.57
N VAL A 161 -4.30 -11.11 3.56
CA VAL A 161 -5.19 -10.84 2.42
C VAL A 161 -4.39 -10.58 1.14
N ALA A 162 -3.34 -9.76 1.23
CA ALA A 162 -2.47 -9.48 0.09
C ALA A 162 -1.82 -10.76 -0.47
N ARG A 163 -1.35 -11.66 0.41
CA ARG A 163 -0.80 -12.97 0.02
C ARG A 163 -1.85 -13.90 -0.60
N GLN A 164 -3.07 -13.94 -0.07
CA GLN A 164 -4.16 -14.75 -0.64
C GLN A 164 -4.54 -14.30 -2.05
N VAL A 165 -4.51 -12.99 -2.30
CA VAL A 165 -4.74 -12.43 -3.63
C VAL A 165 -3.65 -12.86 -4.60
N GLU A 166 -2.38 -12.77 -4.20
CA GLU A 166 -1.25 -13.19 -5.04
C GLU A 166 -1.42 -14.66 -5.48
N ALA A 167 -1.76 -15.54 -4.53
CA ALA A 167 -2.02 -16.95 -4.84
C ALA A 167 -3.19 -17.14 -5.82
N ARG A 168 -4.26 -16.35 -5.70
CA ARG A 168 -5.40 -16.41 -6.63
C ARG A 168 -5.04 -15.87 -8.03
N MET A 169 -4.26 -14.79 -8.09
CA MET A 169 -3.76 -14.23 -9.34
C MET A 169 -2.90 -15.25 -10.10
N GLU A 170 -1.97 -15.90 -9.42
CA GLU A 170 -1.16 -16.98 -10.02
C GLU A 170 -2.02 -18.13 -10.56
N SER A 171 -3.10 -18.50 -9.86
CA SER A 171 -4.06 -19.51 -10.34
C SER A 171 -4.76 -19.04 -11.61
N LEU A 172 -5.25 -17.80 -11.64
CA LEU A 172 -5.95 -17.24 -12.79
C LEU A 172 -5.03 -17.12 -14.02
N GLU A 173 -3.77 -16.71 -13.82
CA GLU A 173 -2.77 -16.67 -14.89
C GLU A 173 -2.49 -18.07 -15.46
N LYS A 174 -2.40 -19.09 -14.60
CA LYS A 174 -2.25 -20.49 -15.06
C LYS A 174 -3.45 -20.95 -15.86
N GLU A 175 -4.67 -20.65 -15.41
CA GLU A 175 -5.92 -20.99 -16.12
C GLU A 175 -6.00 -20.33 -17.51
N LEU A 176 -5.59 -19.07 -17.63
CA LEU A 176 -5.56 -18.34 -18.90
C LEU A 176 -4.52 -18.91 -19.88
N ARG A 177 -3.28 -19.15 -19.39
CA ARG A 177 -2.21 -19.75 -20.22
C ARG A 177 -2.54 -21.16 -20.70
N PHE A 178 -3.34 -21.91 -19.95
CA PHE A 178 -3.77 -23.25 -20.36
C PHE A 178 -4.80 -23.20 -21.51
N LYS A 179 -5.64 -22.16 -21.56
CA LYS A 179 -6.62 -21.97 -22.63
C LYS A 179 -6.04 -21.41 -23.93
N GLU A 180 -4.92 -20.69 -23.89
CA GLU A 180 -4.22 -20.24 -25.11
C GLU A 180 -3.44 -21.35 -25.83
N ARG A 181 -3.20 -22.48 -25.15
CA ARG A 181 -2.44 -23.64 -25.67
C ARG A 181 -3.31 -24.82 -26.09
N ALA A 182 -4.62 -24.75 -25.87
CA ALA A 182 -5.61 -25.76 -26.25
C ALA A 182 -6.39 -25.30 -27.49
#